data_AF-A0A1Q5HV05-F1
#
_entry.id   AF-A0A1Q5HV05-F1
#
_cell.length_a   1.000
_cell.length_b   1.000
_cell.length_c   1.000
_cell.angle_alpha   90.00
_cell.angle_beta   90.00
_cell.angle_gamma   90.00
#
_symmetry.space_group_name_H-M   'P 1'
#
loop_
_entity.id
_entity.type
_entity.pdbx_description
1 polymer ?
#
loop_
_entity_poly.entity_id
_entity_poly.type
_entity_poly.pdbx_seq_one_letter_code
_entity_poly.pdbx_strand_id
1 'polypeptide(L)'
;MTGASVIWHVRCRPDTSPKDYRHVLDLLTDFTPQVQPLPPLAALAQVRGSLRLFGVDAGELAARFRVRALVQAGVDTHIGVADTWATAATASARVGRSGVLHLPDHRAVEHFLSPLPIQALHGIGPAQAGQLQRYGLHTIGALAAMDETVVCRILGGKAGRTLRARARGIDPRAVAVRKMPESASESFGFDRDVYDPVLVRAALLDLAVILGDRIRARGQTARGLTLAVRLAGGGTAERTKRLPQPSAHTEDLRTGTLRLLDAMAFQRARIRCLTLTAEDLRPAEEGPGTQLSLDHAREARLRLEPVIDKLNARFGHRVAGPAAAYRKAS
;
A
#
# COMPACT_ATOMS: atom_id res chain seq x y z
N MET A 1 33.61 4.06 11.26
CA MET A 1 32.67 4.88 10.47
C MET A 1 31.77 3.96 9.66
N THR A 2 30.60 3.62 10.19
CA THR A 2 29.52 2.95 9.44
C THR A 2 29.18 3.84 8.25
N GLY A 3 29.64 3.49 7.05
CA GLY A 3 29.48 4.38 5.90
C GLY A 3 27.99 4.67 5.64
N ALA A 4 27.71 5.93 5.34
CA ALA A 4 26.36 6.45 5.17
C ALA A 4 25.54 5.58 4.21
N SER A 5 24.37 5.14 4.66
CA SER A 5 23.36 4.49 3.82
C SER A 5 22.91 5.47 2.73
N VAL A 6 22.50 4.98 1.56
CA VAL A 6 21.88 5.82 0.51
C VAL A 6 20.50 5.25 0.21
N ILE A 7 19.47 5.89 0.75
CA ILE A 7 18.10 5.42 0.69
C ILE A 7 17.34 6.22 -0.37
N TRP A 8 16.67 5.50 -1.26
CA TRP A 8 15.62 6.02 -2.11
C TRP A 8 14.28 5.80 -1.43
N HIS A 9 13.46 6.85 -1.42
CA HIS A 9 12.02 6.71 -1.22
C HIS A 9 11.33 7.05 -2.54
N VAL A 10 10.80 6.01 -3.19
CA VAL A 10 10.13 6.09 -4.49
C VAL A 10 8.63 6.20 -4.26
N ARG A 11 7.99 7.20 -4.84
CA ARG A 11 6.53 7.38 -4.82
C ARG A 11 6.00 7.30 -6.24
N CYS A 12 5.05 6.40 -6.47
CA CYS A 12 4.29 6.33 -7.70
C CYS A 12 3.16 7.38 -7.69
N ARG A 13 2.63 7.72 -8.87
CA ARG A 13 1.48 8.64 -8.96
C ARG A 13 0.23 8.03 -8.29
N PRO A 14 -0.70 8.85 -7.79
CA PRO A 14 -1.93 8.37 -7.12
C PRO A 14 -2.82 7.44 -7.96
N ASP A 15 -2.75 7.54 -9.28
CA ASP A 15 -3.53 6.77 -10.25
C ASP A 15 -2.86 5.44 -10.69
N THR A 16 -1.68 5.12 -10.14
CA THR A 16 -0.95 3.89 -10.46
C THR A 16 -1.75 2.66 -10.05
N SER A 17 -1.95 1.72 -10.97
CA SER A 17 -2.66 0.48 -10.66
C SER A 17 -1.79 -0.44 -9.78
N PRO A 18 -2.39 -1.38 -9.01
CA PRO A 18 -1.63 -2.36 -8.26
C PRO A 18 -0.69 -3.20 -9.13
N LYS A 19 -1.06 -3.48 -10.39
CA LYS A 19 -0.24 -4.21 -11.35
C LYS A 19 1.00 -3.40 -11.73
N ASP A 20 0.82 -2.13 -12.06
CA ASP A 20 1.91 -1.25 -12.47
C ASP A 20 2.85 -0.96 -11.31
N TYR A 21 2.31 -0.81 -10.09
CA TYR A 21 3.11 -0.71 -8.88
C TYR A 21 3.99 -1.96 -8.65
N ARG A 22 3.49 -3.19 -8.94
CA ARG A 22 4.35 -4.39 -8.89
C ARG A 22 5.49 -4.30 -9.90
N HIS A 23 5.18 -3.88 -11.13
CA HIS A 23 6.18 -3.73 -12.17
C HIS A 23 7.26 -2.72 -11.76
N VAL A 24 6.88 -1.60 -11.14
CA VAL A 24 7.85 -0.64 -10.57
C VAL A 24 8.74 -1.28 -9.49
N LEU A 25 8.18 -2.15 -8.63
CA LEU A 25 8.98 -2.87 -7.63
C LEU A 25 9.93 -3.87 -8.25
N ASP A 26 9.50 -4.61 -9.28
CA ASP A 26 10.36 -5.54 -10.01
C ASP A 26 11.51 -4.77 -10.67
N LEU A 27 11.23 -3.63 -11.31
CA LEU A 27 12.26 -2.74 -11.85
C LEU A 27 13.21 -2.20 -10.76
N LEU A 28 12.76 -1.96 -9.53
CA LEU A 28 13.66 -1.57 -8.44
C LEU A 28 14.64 -2.69 -8.08
N THR A 29 14.23 -3.96 -8.20
CA THR A 29 15.10 -5.09 -7.89
C THR A 29 16.26 -5.25 -8.87
N ASP A 30 16.11 -4.74 -10.11
CA ASP A 30 17.21 -4.66 -11.09
C ASP A 30 18.31 -3.66 -10.68
N PHE A 31 17.97 -2.68 -9.84
CA PHE A 31 18.92 -1.67 -9.36
C PHE A 31 19.52 -2.06 -8.02
N THR A 32 18.75 -2.67 -7.12
CA THR A 32 19.24 -3.15 -5.83
C THR A 32 18.41 -4.30 -5.29
N PRO A 33 19.02 -5.33 -4.68
CA PRO A 33 18.27 -6.37 -3.98
C PRO A 33 17.63 -5.86 -2.68
N GLN A 34 18.03 -4.69 -2.18
CA GLN A 34 17.55 -4.16 -0.90
C GLN A 34 16.31 -3.28 -1.07
N VAL A 35 15.19 -3.91 -1.41
CA VAL A 35 13.89 -3.24 -1.62
C VAL A 35 12.91 -3.56 -0.49
N GLN A 36 12.22 -2.53 -0.02
CA GLN A 36 11.11 -2.63 0.93
C GLN A 36 9.86 -1.96 0.34
N PRO A 37 8.87 -2.72 -0.10
CA PRO A 37 7.57 -2.18 -0.51
C PRO A 37 6.87 -1.48 0.66
N LEU A 38 6.28 -0.32 0.37
CA LEU A 38 5.40 0.44 1.25
C LEU A 38 4.06 0.67 0.50
N PRO A 39 3.21 -0.37 0.39
CA PRO A 39 1.94 -0.25 -0.31
C PRO A 39 1.08 0.91 0.22
N PRO A 40 0.26 1.54 -0.62
CA PRO A 40 -0.08 1.12 -1.98
C PRO A 40 0.86 1.63 -3.09
N LEU A 41 1.64 2.69 -2.83
CA LEU A 41 2.27 3.48 -3.90
C LEU A 41 3.71 3.90 -3.63
N ALA A 42 4.34 3.42 -2.57
CA ALA A 42 5.69 3.83 -2.22
C ALA A 42 6.61 2.63 -1.99
N ALA A 43 7.90 2.82 -2.18
CA ALA A 43 8.89 1.81 -1.85
C ALA A 43 10.16 2.47 -1.33
N LEU A 44 10.89 1.73 -0.50
CA LEU A 44 12.27 2.06 -0.16
C LEU A 44 13.22 1.16 -0.93
N ALA A 45 14.34 1.74 -1.34
CA ALA A 45 15.45 0.99 -1.90
C ALA A 45 16.75 1.51 -1.28
N GLN A 46 17.64 0.60 -0.85
CA GLN A 46 18.98 0.96 -0.40
C GLN A 46 19.97 0.69 -1.54
N VAL A 47 20.59 1.75 -2.07
CA VAL A 47 21.36 1.66 -3.33
C VAL A 47 22.85 1.85 -3.16
N ARG A 48 23.35 2.04 -1.93
CA ARG A 48 24.78 2.30 -1.67
C ARG A 48 25.69 1.26 -2.34
N GLY A 49 25.33 -0.03 -2.26
CA GLY A 49 26.09 -1.12 -2.89
C GLY A 49 26.07 -1.07 -4.42
N SER A 50 25.01 -0.52 -5.01
CA SER A 50 24.80 -0.43 -6.45
C SER A 50 25.53 0.73 -7.10
N LEU A 51 25.82 1.81 -6.36
CA LEU A 51 26.48 3.01 -6.94
C LEU A 51 27.79 2.67 -7.65
N ARG A 52 28.60 1.78 -7.06
CA ARG A 52 29.87 1.34 -7.67
C ARG A 52 29.65 0.51 -8.95
N LEU A 53 28.59 -0.29 -9.01
CA LEU A 53 28.24 -1.10 -10.18
C LEU A 53 27.83 -0.20 -11.36
N PHE A 54 27.02 0.82 -11.08
CA PHE A 54 26.51 1.72 -12.12
C PHE A 54 27.45 2.88 -12.46
N GLY A 55 28.47 3.14 -11.63
CA GLY A 55 29.51 4.15 -11.90
C GLY A 55 29.00 5.59 -11.90
N VAL A 56 27.90 5.86 -11.20
CA VAL A 56 27.25 7.19 -11.15
C VAL A 56 26.85 7.57 -9.73
N ASP A 57 26.55 8.86 -9.53
CA ASP A 57 26.03 9.32 -8.25
C ASP A 57 24.58 8.85 -8.00
N ALA A 58 24.14 8.93 -6.75
CA ALA A 58 22.85 8.39 -6.33
C ALA A 58 21.64 9.14 -6.92
N GLY A 59 21.78 10.43 -7.19
CA GLY A 59 20.76 11.24 -7.85
C GLY A 59 20.64 10.92 -9.33
N GLU A 60 21.77 10.77 -10.03
CA GLU A 60 21.78 10.33 -11.42
C GLU A 60 21.20 8.93 -11.57
N LEU A 61 21.57 8.00 -10.69
CA LEU A 61 21.03 6.64 -10.70
C LEU A 61 19.51 6.63 -10.48
N ALA A 62 19.00 7.48 -9.57
CA ALA A 62 17.57 7.64 -9.35
C ALA A 62 16.86 8.21 -10.58
N ALA A 63 17.47 9.18 -11.28
CA ALA A 63 16.93 9.73 -12.52
C ALA A 63 16.85 8.67 -13.63
N ARG A 64 17.87 7.82 -13.77
CA ARG A 64 17.87 6.68 -14.69
C ARG A 64 16.76 5.68 -14.37
N PHE A 65 16.57 5.36 -13.09
CA PHE A 65 15.47 4.51 -12.65
C PHE A 65 14.11 5.14 -12.99
N ARG A 66 13.90 6.42 -12.70
CA ARG A 66 12.64 7.13 -13.02
C ARG A 66 12.31 7.03 -14.51
N VAL A 67 13.29 7.27 -15.39
CA VAL A 67 13.10 7.14 -16.84
C VAL A 67 12.71 5.72 -17.22
N ARG A 68 13.37 4.70 -16.66
CA ARG A 68 12.99 3.29 -16.91
C ARG A 68 11.58 2.98 -16.41
N ALA A 69 11.20 3.41 -15.22
CA ALA A 69 9.86 3.22 -14.67
C ALA A 69 8.80 3.85 -15.59
N LEU A 70 9.07 5.05 -16.11
CA LEU A 70 8.16 5.71 -17.05
C LEU A 70 8.04 4.96 -18.38
N VAL A 71 9.17 4.54 -18.96
CA VAL A 71 9.19 3.88 -20.28
C VAL A 71 8.67 2.45 -20.24
N GLN A 72 9.00 1.68 -19.20
CA GLN A 72 8.69 0.25 -19.14
C GLN A 72 7.40 -0.06 -18.39
N ALA A 73 7.12 0.68 -17.30
CA ALA A 73 5.91 0.48 -16.50
C ALA A 73 4.81 1.52 -16.79
N GLY A 74 5.10 2.59 -17.56
CA GLY A 74 4.15 3.68 -17.79
C GLY A 74 3.90 4.54 -16.55
N VAL A 75 4.75 4.43 -15.52
CA VAL A 75 4.55 5.07 -14.21
C VAL A 75 5.61 6.14 -13.99
N ASP A 76 5.15 7.40 -13.88
CA ASP A 76 6.02 8.46 -13.38
C ASP A 76 6.23 8.31 -11.87
N THR A 77 7.44 8.62 -11.41
CA THR A 77 7.80 8.47 -10.00
C THR A 77 8.46 9.73 -9.46
N HIS A 78 8.20 10.03 -8.19
CA HIS A 78 8.90 11.04 -7.42
C HIS A 78 9.85 10.35 -6.45
N ILE A 79 11.14 10.68 -6.52
CA ILE A 79 12.19 10.00 -5.77
C ILE A 79 12.91 10.99 -4.88
N GLY A 80 12.90 10.72 -3.57
CA GLY A 80 13.78 11.38 -2.62
C GLY A 80 14.99 10.50 -2.35
N VAL A 81 16.18 11.06 -2.45
CA VAL A 81 17.46 10.37 -2.19
C VAL A 81 18.13 11.04 -1.01
N ALA A 82 18.33 10.30 0.09
CA ALA A 82 18.99 10.79 1.29
C ALA A 82 19.56 9.64 2.13
N ASP A 83 20.31 9.97 3.18
CA ASP A 83 20.95 8.95 4.01
C ASP A 83 20.00 8.18 4.92
N THR A 84 18.83 8.77 5.21
CA THR A 84 17.85 8.24 6.15
C THR A 84 16.45 8.19 5.56
N TRP A 85 15.65 7.20 5.99
CA TRP A 85 14.30 6.99 5.47
C TRP A 85 13.42 8.23 5.65
N ALA A 86 13.34 8.80 6.86
CA ALA A 86 12.48 9.96 7.10
C ALA A 86 12.81 11.14 6.18
N THR A 87 14.10 11.39 5.96
CA THR A 87 14.56 12.46 5.06
C THR A 87 14.23 12.14 3.60
N ALA A 88 14.53 10.93 3.13
CA ALA A 88 14.20 10.50 1.76
C ALA A 88 12.68 10.57 1.50
N ALA A 89 11.86 10.14 2.46
CA ALA A 89 10.41 10.22 2.37
C ALA A 89 9.92 11.68 2.32
N THR A 90 10.49 12.56 3.14
CA THR A 90 10.17 13.99 3.14
C THR A 90 10.58 14.66 1.82
N ALA A 91 11.75 14.30 1.28
CA ALA A 91 12.26 14.77 -0.01
C ALA A 91 11.34 14.34 -1.16
N SER A 92 10.95 13.06 -1.22
CA SER A 92 10.09 12.50 -2.27
C SER A 92 8.71 13.18 -2.37
N ALA A 93 8.22 13.75 -1.27
CA ALA A 93 6.95 14.47 -1.22
C ALA A 93 7.03 15.90 -1.79
N ARG A 94 8.24 16.42 -1.98
CA ARG A 94 8.53 17.82 -2.38
C ARG A 94 9.39 17.93 -3.62
N VAL A 95 9.48 16.84 -4.35
CA VAL A 95 10.20 16.80 -5.62
C VAL A 95 9.55 17.79 -6.58
N GLY A 96 10.38 18.62 -7.21
CA GLY A 96 9.95 19.55 -8.25
C GLY A 96 9.71 18.84 -9.58
N ARG A 97 9.76 19.59 -10.68
CA ARG A 97 9.54 19.03 -12.04
C ARG A 97 10.59 17.99 -12.47
N SER A 98 11.74 17.92 -11.80
CA SER A 98 12.80 16.95 -12.08
C SER A 98 12.37 15.51 -11.78
N GLY A 99 11.41 15.29 -10.88
CA GLY A 99 11.02 13.95 -10.44
C GLY A 99 12.05 13.26 -9.51
N VAL A 100 13.19 13.89 -9.25
CA VAL A 100 14.21 13.45 -8.28
C VAL A 100 14.69 14.62 -7.44
N LEU A 101 14.84 14.40 -6.13
CA LEU A 101 15.49 15.32 -5.20
C LEU A 101 16.56 14.56 -4.40
N HIS A 102 17.83 14.91 -4.61
CA HIS A 102 18.99 14.29 -3.97
C HIS A 102 19.61 15.21 -2.93
N LEU A 103 19.76 14.69 -1.70
CA LEU A 103 20.39 15.35 -0.56
C LEU A 103 21.69 14.59 -0.23
N PRO A 104 22.84 15.01 -0.79
CA PRO A 104 24.07 14.20 -0.79
C PRO A 104 24.81 14.17 0.54
N ASP A 105 24.54 15.13 1.44
CA ASP A 105 25.22 15.25 2.71
C ASP A 105 24.32 15.86 3.80
N HIS A 106 24.80 15.85 5.03
CA HIS A 106 24.07 16.37 6.19
C HIS A 106 23.73 17.87 6.06
N ARG A 107 24.60 18.67 5.44
CA ARG A 107 24.36 20.11 5.27
C ARG A 107 23.23 20.36 4.29
N ALA A 108 23.17 19.59 3.20
CA ALA A 108 22.05 19.62 2.26
C ALA A 108 20.74 19.19 2.94
N VAL A 109 20.79 18.18 3.81
CA VAL A 109 19.64 17.75 4.61
C VAL A 109 19.15 18.84 5.56
N GLU A 110 20.03 19.48 6.33
CA GLU A 110 19.66 20.58 7.23
C GLU A 110 19.07 21.76 6.46
N HIS A 111 19.71 22.18 5.36
CA HIS A 111 19.24 23.28 4.53
C HIS A 111 17.86 22.97 3.93
N PHE A 112 17.64 21.74 3.47
CA PHE A 112 16.36 21.31 2.96
C PHE A 112 15.29 21.27 4.05
N LEU A 113 15.55 20.63 5.19
CA LEU A 113 14.56 20.39 6.24
C LEU A 113 14.20 21.66 7.01
N SER A 114 15.18 22.48 7.38
CA SER A 114 15.01 23.61 8.30
C SER A 114 13.83 24.55 7.98
N PRO A 115 13.64 25.04 6.74
CA PRO A 115 12.56 25.99 6.42
C PRO A 115 11.17 25.34 6.31
N LEU A 116 11.08 24.01 6.35
CA LEU A 116 9.86 23.31 6.00
C LEU A 116 8.82 23.34 7.13
N PRO A 117 7.53 23.24 6.73
CA PRO A 117 6.41 22.74 7.50
C PRO A 117 6.73 21.78 8.62
N ILE A 118 6.41 22.01 9.89
CA ILE A 118 6.53 20.90 10.87
C ILE A 118 5.69 19.69 10.43
N GLN A 119 4.51 19.93 9.82
CA GLN A 119 3.59 18.90 9.34
C GLN A 119 4.15 18.07 8.19
N ALA A 120 5.21 18.55 7.56
CA ALA A 120 5.76 17.93 6.38
C ALA A 120 6.92 16.98 6.69
N LEU A 121 7.40 16.97 7.94
CA LEU A 121 8.35 15.96 8.38
C LEU A 121 7.71 14.58 8.34
N HIS A 122 8.32 13.63 7.65
CA HIS A 122 7.79 12.27 7.60
C HIS A 122 7.67 11.65 9.01
N GLY A 123 6.48 11.13 9.32
CA GLY A 123 6.18 10.44 10.57
C GLY A 123 5.63 11.31 11.69
N ILE A 124 5.34 12.60 11.42
CA ILE A 124 4.53 13.43 12.31
C ILE A 124 3.05 13.33 11.94
N GLY A 125 2.19 13.06 12.91
CA GLY A 125 0.74 13.08 12.72
C GLY A 125 0.13 14.49 12.86
N PRO A 126 -1.09 14.72 12.37
CA PRO A 126 -1.76 16.03 12.48
C PRO A 126 -1.95 16.48 13.94
N ALA A 127 -2.21 15.56 14.87
CA ALA A 127 -2.33 15.87 16.29
C ALA A 127 -1.00 16.34 16.91
N GLN A 128 0.10 15.65 16.59
CA GLN A 128 1.44 16.02 17.07
C GLN A 128 1.89 17.36 16.49
N ALA A 129 1.64 17.57 15.19
CA ALA A 129 1.92 18.84 14.53
C ALA A 129 1.11 19.98 15.16
N GLY A 130 -0.20 19.79 15.36
CA GLY A 130 -1.05 20.78 16.02
C GLY A 130 -0.62 21.07 17.46
N GLN A 131 -0.15 20.06 18.19
CA GLN A 131 0.39 20.26 19.53
C GLN A 131 1.66 21.12 19.49
N LEU A 132 2.64 20.80 18.65
CA LEU A 132 3.87 21.59 18.51
C LEU A 132 3.59 23.03 18.09
N GLN A 133 2.64 23.24 17.19
CA GLN A 133 2.25 24.58 16.73
C GLN A 133 1.64 25.43 17.85
N ARG A 134 0.90 24.83 18.80
CA ARG A 134 0.41 25.55 19.99
C ARG A 134 1.54 26.03 20.91
N TYR A 135 2.71 25.39 20.84
CA TYR A 135 3.94 25.80 21.52
C TYR A 135 4.85 26.69 20.64
N GLY A 136 4.34 27.22 19.52
CA GLY A 136 5.10 28.11 18.63
C GLY A 136 6.09 27.42 17.69
N LEU A 137 6.10 26.08 17.66
CA LEU A 137 6.99 25.30 16.79
C LEU A 137 6.33 25.06 15.43
N HIS A 138 6.62 25.96 14.49
CA HIS A 138 6.02 25.93 13.14
C HIS A 138 6.89 25.24 12.08
N THR A 139 8.22 25.24 12.26
CA THR A 139 9.18 24.71 11.28
C THR A 139 9.93 23.49 11.80
N ILE A 140 10.42 22.66 10.89
CA ILE A 140 11.29 21.52 11.25
C ILE A 140 12.59 22.02 11.87
N GLY A 141 13.15 23.13 11.38
CA GLY A 141 14.35 23.75 11.97
C GLY A 141 14.15 24.16 13.42
N ALA A 142 12.99 24.74 13.77
CA ALA A 142 12.66 25.08 15.16
C ALA A 142 12.56 23.83 16.04
N LEU A 143 11.94 22.76 15.54
CA LEU A 143 11.90 21.46 16.25
C LEU A 143 13.29 20.86 16.43
N ALA A 144 14.16 20.96 15.42
CA ALA A 144 15.53 20.47 15.46
C ALA A 144 16.40 21.26 16.46
N ALA A 145 16.18 22.57 16.59
CA ALA A 145 16.92 23.43 17.51
C ALA A 145 16.44 23.30 18.97
N MET A 146 15.17 22.93 19.20
CA MET A 146 14.58 22.83 20.53
C MET A 146 15.31 21.81 21.42
N ASP A 147 15.31 22.06 22.73
CA ASP A 147 15.86 21.11 23.70
C ASP A 147 15.07 19.80 23.71
N GLU A 148 15.77 18.67 23.85
CA GLU A 148 15.15 17.35 23.79
C GLU A 148 14.13 17.14 24.90
N THR A 149 14.42 17.62 26.12
CA THR A 149 13.56 17.44 27.29
C THR A 149 12.23 18.16 27.09
N VAL A 150 12.26 19.34 26.47
CA VAL A 150 11.07 20.12 26.12
C VAL A 150 10.22 19.39 25.09
N VAL A 151 10.83 18.92 23.99
CA VAL A 151 10.09 18.16 22.96
C VAL A 151 9.48 16.88 23.53
N CYS A 152 10.20 16.19 24.41
CA CYS A 152 9.71 15.00 25.12
C CYS A 152 8.52 15.31 26.04
N ARG A 153 8.53 16.46 26.71
CA ARG A 153 7.42 16.88 27.57
C ARG A 153 6.17 17.21 26.76
N ILE A 154 6.34 17.78 25.56
CA ILE A 154 5.22 18.09 24.66
C ILE A 154 4.67 16.78 24.06
N LEU A 155 5.49 16.01 23.34
CA LEU A 155 5.01 14.90 22.50
C LEU A 155 5.02 13.53 23.20
N GLY A 156 5.51 13.46 24.44
CA GLY A 156 5.81 12.22 25.14
C GLY A 156 7.22 11.72 24.86
N GLY A 157 7.82 11.04 25.84
CA GLY A 157 9.27 10.74 25.85
C GLY A 157 9.80 10.06 24.59
N LYS A 158 9.23 8.92 24.17
CA LYS A 158 9.73 8.20 23.00
C LYS A 158 9.47 8.95 21.69
N ALA A 159 8.24 9.44 21.51
CA ALA A 159 7.83 10.13 20.28
C ALA A 159 8.59 11.45 20.08
N GLY A 160 8.78 12.23 21.15
CA GLY A 160 9.53 13.48 21.13
C GLY A 160 10.99 13.28 20.72
N ARG A 161 11.70 12.32 21.33
CA ARG A 161 13.07 11.97 20.93
C ARG A 161 13.17 11.57 19.46
N THR A 162 12.27 10.68 19.02
CA THR A 162 12.29 10.20 17.63
C THR A 162 12.00 11.32 16.63
N LEU A 163 11.02 12.18 16.88
CA LEU A 163 10.67 13.27 15.96
C LEU A 163 11.74 14.35 15.91
N ARG A 164 12.35 14.69 17.05
CA ARG A 164 13.49 15.62 17.10
C ARG A 164 14.71 15.07 16.35
N ALA A 165 15.03 13.78 16.53
CA ALA A 165 16.11 13.14 15.77
C ALA A 165 15.85 13.22 14.26
N ARG A 166 14.62 12.92 13.82
CA ARG A 166 14.23 13.03 12.40
C ARG A 166 14.28 14.45 11.87
N ALA A 167 13.93 15.44 12.70
CA ALA A 167 14.04 16.86 12.34
C ALA A 167 15.50 17.27 12.04
N ARG A 168 16.47 16.58 12.65
CA ARG A 168 17.91 16.69 12.39
C ARG A 168 18.42 15.73 11.30
N GLY A 169 17.51 15.11 10.55
CA GLY A 169 17.88 14.14 9.52
C GLY A 169 18.35 12.77 10.05
N ILE A 170 18.24 12.51 11.35
CA ILE A 170 18.68 11.25 11.99
C ILE A 170 17.49 10.29 12.08
N ASP A 171 17.62 9.11 11.47
CA ASP A 171 16.64 8.02 11.61
C ASP A 171 17.39 6.67 11.62
N PRO A 172 17.31 5.89 12.70
CA PRO A 172 18.01 4.61 12.79
C PRO A 172 17.34 3.48 11.98
N ARG A 173 16.16 3.71 11.38
CA ARG A 173 15.46 2.68 10.62
C ARG A 173 16.24 2.31 9.37
N ALA A 174 16.65 1.05 9.30
CA ALA A 174 17.18 0.44 8.09
C ALA A 174 16.06 0.05 7.11
N VAL A 175 16.42 -0.06 5.83
CA VAL A 175 15.54 -0.65 4.80
C VAL A 175 15.51 -2.16 5.05
N ALA A 176 14.33 -2.70 5.34
CA ALA A 176 14.14 -4.12 5.56
C ALA A 176 13.77 -4.79 4.23
N VAL A 177 14.59 -5.73 3.77
CA VAL A 177 14.27 -6.52 2.56
C VAL A 177 12.98 -7.28 2.80
N ARG A 178 11.93 -6.93 2.05
CA ARG A 178 10.62 -7.57 2.14
C ARG A 178 10.09 -7.75 0.74
N LYS A 179 9.57 -8.94 0.44
CA LYS A 179 8.79 -9.13 -0.78
C LYS A 179 7.45 -8.42 -0.60
N MET A 180 6.94 -7.81 -1.68
CA MET A 180 5.56 -7.34 -1.65
C MET A 180 4.71 -8.59 -1.52
N PRO A 181 3.80 -8.65 -0.54
CA PRO A 181 3.06 -9.87 -0.39
C PRO A 181 2.12 -10.01 -1.57
N GLU A 182 1.95 -11.24 -2.04
CA GLU A 182 1.22 -11.49 -3.27
C GLU A 182 -0.21 -10.97 -3.15
N SER A 183 -0.77 -10.53 -4.26
CA SER A 183 -2.16 -10.06 -4.30
C SER A 183 -2.84 -10.50 -5.58
N ALA A 184 -4.14 -10.75 -5.49
CA ALA A 184 -5.00 -11.08 -6.61
C ALA A 184 -6.15 -10.07 -6.61
N SER A 185 -6.51 -9.52 -7.77
CA SER A 185 -7.62 -8.58 -7.89
C SER A 185 -8.56 -8.98 -9.00
N GLU A 186 -9.83 -8.64 -8.82
CA GLU A 186 -10.89 -8.81 -9.81
C GLU A 186 -11.71 -7.54 -9.89
N SER A 187 -12.15 -7.19 -11.09
CA SER A 187 -12.93 -5.96 -11.30
C SER A 187 -14.17 -6.23 -12.13
N PHE A 188 -15.24 -5.51 -11.80
CA PHE A 188 -16.49 -5.52 -12.53
C PHE A 188 -16.89 -4.10 -12.90
N GLY A 189 -16.97 -3.81 -14.19
CA GLY A 189 -17.47 -2.55 -14.73
C GLY A 189 -18.96 -2.67 -15.06
N PHE A 190 -19.74 -1.64 -14.71
CA PHE A 190 -21.14 -1.54 -15.12
C PHE A 190 -21.25 -0.83 -16.48
N ASP A 191 -22.16 -1.30 -17.33
CA ASP A 191 -22.43 -0.69 -18.65
C ASP A 191 -22.99 0.74 -18.52
N ARG A 192 -23.72 0.99 -17.43
CA ARG A 192 -24.28 2.29 -17.06
C ARG A 192 -23.99 2.53 -15.58
N ASP A 193 -23.85 3.79 -15.19
CA ASP A 193 -23.54 4.09 -13.78
C ASP A 193 -24.72 3.68 -12.88
N VAL A 194 -24.46 2.82 -11.89
CA VAL A 194 -25.49 2.20 -11.05
C VAL A 194 -25.49 2.84 -9.65
N TYR A 195 -26.68 3.05 -9.08
CA TYR A 195 -26.86 3.43 -7.68
C TYR A 195 -27.66 2.38 -6.88
N ASP A 196 -28.21 1.36 -7.55
CA ASP A 196 -28.99 0.30 -6.92
C ASP A 196 -28.10 -0.54 -5.97
N PRO A 197 -28.35 -0.48 -4.65
CA PRO A 197 -27.55 -1.22 -3.68
C PRO A 197 -27.67 -2.74 -3.84
N VAL A 198 -28.78 -3.25 -4.37
CA VAL A 198 -28.98 -4.68 -4.59
C VAL A 198 -28.05 -5.18 -5.70
N LEU A 199 -28.01 -4.46 -6.81
CA LEU A 199 -27.17 -4.79 -7.95
C LEU A 199 -25.68 -4.69 -7.61
N VAL A 200 -25.30 -3.62 -6.90
CA VAL A 200 -23.91 -3.43 -6.42
C VAL A 200 -23.49 -4.56 -5.48
N ARG A 201 -24.35 -4.94 -4.51
CA ARG A 201 -24.07 -6.06 -3.61
C ARG A 201 -23.92 -7.38 -4.37
N ALA A 202 -24.78 -7.66 -5.34
CA ALA A 202 -24.72 -8.89 -6.13
C ALA A 202 -23.41 -8.98 -6.93
N ALA A 203 -23.03 -7.92 -7.65
CA ALA A 203 -21.78 -7.86 -8.40
C ALA A 203 -20.55 -8.03 -7.50
N LEU A 204 -20.57 -7.40 -6.33
CA LEU A 204 -19.49 -7.50 -5.37
C LEU A 204 -19.35 -8.90 -4.75
N LEU A 205 -20.47 -9.57 -4.51
CA LEU A 205 -20.50 -10.94 -4.04
C LEU A 205 -20.01 -11.94 -5.10
N ASP A 206 -20.31 -11.70 -6.38
CA ASP A 206 -19.77 -12.46 -7.50
C ASP A 206 -18.24 -12.31 -7.55
N LEU A 207 -17.73 -11.06 -7.50
CA LEU A 207 -16.29 -10.76 -7.41
C LEU A 207 -15.57 -11.52 -6.28
N ALA A 208 -16.19 -11.62 -5.10
CA ALA A 208 -15.63 -12.37 -3.98
C ALA A 208 -15.54 -13.89 -4.25
N VAL A 209 -16.49 -14.45 -5.00
CA VAL A 209 -16.46 -15.86 -5.42
C VAL A 209 -15.34 -16.08 -6.45
N ILE A 210 -15.25 -15.23 -7.48
CA ILE A 210 -14.19 -15.33 -8.52
C ILE A 210 -12.80 -15.24 -7.87
N LEU A 211 -12.64 -14.25 -6.99
CA LEU A 211 -11.39 -14.01 -6.30
C LEU A 211 -11.03 -15.18 -5.38
N GLY A 212 -12.01 -15.74 -4.67
CA GLY A 212 -11.85 -16.93 -3.83
C GLY A 212 -11.38 -18.15 -4.62
N ASP A 213 -12.04 -18.45 -5.74
CA ASP A 213 -11.65 -19.53 -6.65
C ASP A 213 -10.22 -19.34 -7.16
N ARG A 214 -9.88 -18.11 -7.61
CA ARG A 214 -8.54 -17.78 -8.10
C ARG A 214 -7.45 -17.98 -7.04
N ILE A 215 -7.67 -17.57 -5.79
CA ILE A 215 -6.65 -17.74 -4.74
C ILE A 215 -6.54 -19.20 -4.30
N ARG A 216 -7.65 -19.95 -4.26
CA ARG A 216 -7.64 -21.40 -3.95
C ARG A 216 -6.95 -22.20 -5.04
N ALA A 217 -7.18 -21.87 -6.32
CA ALA A 217 -6.49 -22.49 -7.45
C ALA A 217 -4.96 -22.29 -7.41
N ARG A 218 -4.48 -21.24 -6.74
CA ARG A 218 -3.06 -20.97 -6.49
C ARG A 218 -2.53 -21.61 -5.20
N GLY A 219 -3.37 -22.29 -4.43
CA GLY A 219 -3.01 -22.82 -3.12
C GLY A 219 -2.71 -21.71 -2.09
N GLN A 220 -3.39 -20.57 -2.19
CA GLN A 220 -3.11 -19.38 -1.36
C GLN A 220 -4.29 -18.95 -0.49
N THR A 221 -3.99 -18.27 0.61
CA THR A 221 -4.96 -17.64 1.52
C THR A 221 -4.69 -16.14 1.63
N ALA A 222 -5.74 -15.33 1.78
CA ALA A 222 -5.64 -13.88 1.89
C ALA A 222 -5.73 -13.42 3.35
N ARG A 223 -4.89 -12.46 3.75
CA ARG A 223 -4.96 -11.82 5.07
C ARG A 223 -5.58 -10.41 5.02
N GLY A 224 -5.59 -9.77 3.86
CA GLY A 224 -6.22 -8.48 3.62
C GLY A 224 -7.22 -8.53 2.48
N LEU A 225 -8.24 -7.67 2.55
CA LEU A 225 -9.16 -7.39 1.46
C LEU A 225 -9.27 -5.89 1.26
N THR A 226 -9.17 -5.46 0.02
CA THR A 226 -9.31 -4.08 -0.40
C THR A 226 -10.40 -3.96 -1.44
N LEU A 227 -11.35 -3.07 -1.19
CA LEU A 227 -12.40 -2.70 -2.13
C LEU A 227 -12.07 -1.30 -2.66
N ALA A 228 -11.99 -1.18 -3.98
CA ALA A 228 -11.92 0.10 -4.67
C ALA A 228 -13.19 0.29 -5.51
N VAL A 229 -13.80 1.47 -5.43
CA VAL A 229 -15.05 1.82 -6.10
C VAL A 229 -14.82 3.07 -6.91
N ARG A 230 -14.94 2.96 -8.24
CA ARG A 230 -14.85 4.10 -9.15
C ARG A 230 -16.25 4.67 -9.36
N LEU A 231 -16.39 5.96 -9.09
CA LEU A 231 -17.64 6.71 -9.25
C LEU A 231 -17.78 7.28 -10.66
N ALA A 232 -19.00 7.60 -11.06
CA ALA A 232 -19.33 8.21 -12.37
C ALA A 232 -18.54 9.50 -12.64
N GLY A 233 -18.23 10.28 -11.60
CA GLY A 233 -17.44 11.52 -11.69
C GLY A 233 -15.92 11.30 -11.80
N GLY A 234 -15.44 10.06 -12.01
CA GLY A 234 -14.02 9.73 -12.15
C GLY A 234 -13.26 9.54 -10.84
N GLY A 235 -13.82 9.95 -9.69
CA GLY A 235 -13.22 9.71 -8.38
C GLY A 235 -13.23 8.22 -7.99
N THR A 236 -12.18 7.77 -7.30
CA THR A 236 -12.07 6.41 -6.76
C THR A 236 -12.04 6.47 -5.23
N ALA A 237 -12.90 5.68 -4.59
CA ALA A 237 -12.92 5.48 -3.15
C ALA A 237 -12.39 4.08 -2.82
N GLU A 238 -11.42 3.99 -1.92
CA GLU A 238 -10.75 2.74 -1.57
C GLU A 238 -10.78 2.51 -0.05
N ARG A 239 -11.03 1.26 0.36
CA ARG A 239 -10.96 0.82 1.75
C ARG A 239 -10.34 -0.56 1.84
N THR A 240 -9.47 -0.73 2.82
CA THR A 240 -8.79 -1.98 3.14
C THR A 240 -9.19 -2.48 4.51
N LYS A 241 -9.34 -3.80 4.65
CA LYS A 241 -9.60 -4.49 5.90
C LYS A 241 -8.76 -5.75 6.02
N ARG A 242 -8.17 -5.97 7.20
CA ARG A 242 -7.53 -7.25 7.52
C ARG A 242 -8.56 -8.25 8.01
N LEU A 243 -8.45 -9.49 7.53
CA LEU A 243 -9.23 -10.62 8.03
C LEU A 243 -8.69 -11.10 9.39
N PRO A 244 -9.55 -11.60 10.29
CA PRO A 244 -9.12 -12.12 11.60
C PRO A 244 -8.11 -13.26 11.50
N GLN A 245 -8.28 -14.11 10.48
CA GLN A 245 -7.40 -15.23 10.12
C GLN A 245 -7.13 -15.18 8.60
N PRO A 246 -5.94 -15.57 8.10
CA PRO A 246 -5.75 -15.74 6.67
C PRO A 246 -6.76 -16.76 6.15
N SER A 247 -7.51 -16.43 5.11
CA SER A 247 -8.58 -17.30 4.62
C SER A 247 -8.69 -17.25 3.10
N ALA A 248 -9.01 -18.41 2.53
CA ALA A 248 -9.45 -18.55 1.15
C ALA A 248 -10.94 -18.96 1.06
N HIS A 249 -11.63 -19.00 2.19
CA HIS A 249 -13.01 -19.41 2.28
C HIS A 249 -13.94 -18.34 1.71
N THR A 250 -14.82 -18.75 0.80
CA THR A 250 -15.70 -17.85 0.04
C THR A 250 -16.58 -17.01 0.97
N GLU A 251 -17.08 -17.58 2.07
CA GLU A 251 -17.94 -16.85 3.01
C GLU A 251 -17.16 -15.83 3.86
N ASP A 252 -15.91 -16.13 4.21
CA ASP A 252 -15.04 -15.18 4.93
C ASP A 252 -14.75 -13.96 4.04
N LEU A 253 -14.47 -14.21 2.74
CA LEU A 253 -14.27 -13.15 1.75
C LEU A 253 -15.55 -12.34 1.53
N ARG A 254 -16.69 -12.99 1.30
CA ARG A 254 -17.99 -12.32 1.10
C ARG A 254 -18.36 -11.44 2.29
N THR A 255 -18.23 -11.96 3.51
CA THR A 255 -18.53 -11.23 4.74
C THR A 255 -17.57 -10.04 4.92
N GLY A 256 -16.28 -10.23 4.64
CA GLY A 256 -15.28 -9.17 4.70
C GLY A 256 -15.60 -8.04 3.72
N THR A 257 -15.94 -8.41 2.48
CA THR A 257 -16.23 -7.49 1.39
C THR A 257 -17.53 -6.71 1.59
N LEU A 258 -18.61 -7.34 2.08
CA LEU A 258 -19.84 -6.61 2.41
C LEU A 258 -19.62 -5.57 3.50
N ARG A 259 -18.83 -5.91 4.53
CA ARG A 259 -18.48 -4.95 5.59
C ARG A 259 -17.64 -3.78 5.07
N LEU A 260 -16.80 -4.00 4.06
CA LEU A 260 -16.06 -2.91 3.40
C LEU A 260 -17.03 -1.98 2.65
N LEU A 261 -17.98 -2.54 1.91
CA LEU A 261 -19.00 -1.76 1.20
C LEU A 261 -19.85 -0.92 2.18
N ASP A 262 -20.31 -1.53 3.28
CA ASP A 262 -21.10 -0.82 4.29
C ASP A 262 -20.31 0.32 4.94
N ALA A 263 -19.01 0.10 5.22
CA ALA A 263 -18.13 1.10 5.83
C ALA A 263 -17.78 2.28 4.91
N MET A 264 -17.94 2.14 3.59
CA MET A 264 -17.75 3.25 2.65
C MET A 264 -18.91 4.25 2.69
N ALA A 265 -20.08 3.85 3.19
CA ALA A 265 -21.23 4.72 3.43
C ALA A 265 -21.61 5.62 2.23
N PHE A 266 -21.63 5.07 1.01
CA PHE A 266 -22.01 5.82 -0.18
C PHE A 266 -23.47 6.31 -0.08
N GLN A 267 -23.64 7.61 0.10
CA GLN A 267 -24.96 8.24 0.01
C GLN A 267 -25.22 8.65 -1.46
N ARG A 268 -26.03 7.86 -2.17
CA ARG A 268 -26.49 8.13 -3.55
C ARG A 268 -25.38 8.30 -4.61
N ALA A 269 -24.18 7.79 -4.35
CA ALA A 269 -23.10 7.85 -5.33
C ALA A 269 -23.37 6.86 -6.47
N ARG A 270 -23.22 7.31 -7.73
CA ARG A 270 -23.30 6.44 -8.90
C ARG A 270 -21.97 5.73 -9.12
N ILE A 271 -21.99 4.41 -9.15
CA ILE A 271 -20.83 3.53 -9.26
C ILE A 271 -20.67 3.09 -10.73
N ARG A 272 -19.45 3.21 -11.23
CA ARG A 272 -19.03 2.78 -12.58
C ARG A 272 -18.31 1.43 -12.55
N CYS A 273 -17.47 1.22 -11.54
CA CYS A 273 -16.60 0.04 -11.46
C CYS A 273 -16.38 -0.34 -9.99
N LEU A 274 -16.33 -1.64 -9.75
CA LEU A 274 -15.91 -2.25 -8.49
C LEU A 274 -14.64 -3.05 -8.73
N THR A 275 -13.67 -2.92 -7.84
CA THR A 275 -12.44 -3.73 -7.84
C THR A 275 -12.25 -4.31 -6.45
N LEU A 276 -12.18 -5.64 -6.36
CA LEU A 276 -11.87 -6.35 -5.12
C LEU A 276 -10.47 -6.94 -5.22
N THR A 277 -9.63 -6.66 -4.24
CA THR A 277 -8.24 -7.14 -4.17
C THR A 277 -8.03 -7.94 -2.90
N ALA A 278 -7.60 -9.18 -3.04
CA ALA A 278 -7.05 -9.99 -1.96
C ALA A 278 -5.57 -9.63 -1.79
N GLU A 279 -5.20 -9.24 -0.58
CA GLU A 279 -3.87 -8.79 -0.19
C GLU A 279 -3.26 -9.74 0.84
N ASP A 280 -1.94 -9.65 0.95
CA ASP A 280 -1.17 -10.51 1.84
C ASP A 280 -1.47 -11.98 1.62
N LEU A 281 -1.38 -12.39 0.33
CA LEU A 281 -1.53 -13.78 -0.08
C LEU A 281 -0.33 -14.58 0.40
N ARG A 282 -0.63 -15.70 1.05
CA ARG A 282 0.36 -16.65 1.57
C ARG A 282 0.02 -18.05 1.13
N PRO A 283 0.99 -18.95 0.97
CA PRO A 283 0.71 -20.37 0.79
C PRO A 283 -0.25 -20.86 1.88
N ALA A 284 -1.27 -21.63 1.50
CA ALA A 284 -2.25 -22.15 2.43
C ALA A 284 -1.62 -23.05 3.51
N GLU A 285 -0.48 -23.67 3.19
CA GLU A 285 0.31 -24.53 4.07
C GLU A 285 1.10 -23.75 5.14
N GLU A 286 1.43 -22.48 4.89
CA GLU A 286 2.16 -21.61 5.82
C GLU A 286 1.24 -20.82 6.77
N GLY A 287 -0.08 -20.97 6.61
CA GLY A 287 -1.06 -20.35 7.50
C GLY A 287 -1.06 -20.99 8.89
N PRO A 288 -1.43 -20.25 9.96
CA PRO A 288 -1.74 -20.90 11.23
C PRO A 288 -2.83 -21.93 10.94
N GLY A 289 -2.56 -23.21 11.27
CA GLY A 289 -3.41 -24.34 10.92
C GLY A 289 -4.89 -23.99 11.12
N THR A 290 -5.70 -24.24 10.09
CA THR A 290 -7.11 -23.86 10.07
C THR A 290 -7.77 -24.41 11.32
N GLN A 291 -8.12 -23.52 12.26
CA GLN A 291 -8.80 -23.95 13.46
C GLN A 291 -10.16 -24.49 13.03
N LEU A 292 -10.37 -25.79 13.24
CA LEU A 292 -11.64 -26.44 12.96
C LEU A 292 -12.74 -25.68 13.67
N SER A 293 -13.77 -25.31 12.91
CA SER A 293 -14.91 -24.63 13.48
C SER A 293 -15.83 -25.66 14.11
N LEU A 294 -16.35 -25.37 15.31
CA LEU A 294 -17.47 -26.13 15.87
C LEU A 294 -18.79 -25.83 15.14
N ASP A 295 -18.79 -24.85 14.23
CA ASP A 295 -19.91 -24.57 13.34
C ASP A 295 -19.97 -25.59 12.20
N HIS A 296 -20.83 -26.59 12.36
CA HIS A 296 -21.05 -27.63 11.36
C HIS A 296 -21.53 -27.10 10.00
N ALA A 297 -22.25 -25.97 9.95
CA ALA A 297 -22.70 -25.40 8.69
C ALA A 297 -21.53 -24.77 7.91
N ARG A 298 -20.59 -24.13 8.62
CA ARG A 298 -19.34 -23.63 8.04
C ARG A 298 -18.48 -24.77 7.50
N GLU A 299 -18.28 -25.83 8.29
CA GLU A 299 -17.52 -27.01 7.88
C GLU A 299 -18.13 -27.70 6.65
N ALA A 300 -19.46 -27.83 6.60
CA ALA A 300 -20.15 -28.38 5.43
C ALA A 300 -19.89 -27.54 4.17
N ARG A 301 -19.94 -26.19 4.28
CA ARG A 301 -19.66 -25.29 3.15
C ARG A 301 -18.20 -25.38 2.70
N LEU A 302 -17.25 -25.39 3.63
CA LEU A 302 -15.81 -25.56 3.34
C LEU A 302 -15.55 -26.85 2.54
N ARG A 303 -16.18 -27.96 2.93
CA ARG A 303 -16.04 -29.25 2.21
C ARG A 303 -16.62 -29.23 0.80
N LEU A 304 -17.59 -28.35 0.53
CA LEU A 304 -18.20 -28.21 -0.80
C LEU A 304 -17.38 -27.35 -1.75
N GLU A 305 -16.50 -26.46 -1.25
CA GLU A 305 -15.75 -25.53 -2.10
C GLU A 305 -14.89 -26.23 -3.15
N PRO A 306 -14.07 -27.26 -2.84
CA PRO A 306 -13.28 -27.93 -3.86
C PRO A 306 -14.13 -28.61 -4.95
N VAL A 307 -15.36 -29.01 -4.62
CA VAL A 307 -16.30 -29.60 -5.59
C VAL A 307 -16.84 -28.52 -6.51
N ILE A 308 -17.24 -27.38 -5.95
CA ILE A 308 -17.72 -26.21 -6.71
C ILE A 308 -16.60 -25.67 -7.60
N ASP A 309 -15.37 -25.57 -7.10
CA ASP A 309 -14.21 -25.09 -7.84
C ASP A 309 -13.90 -26.04 -9.01
N LYS A 310 -13.93 -27.37 -8.80
CA LYS A 310 -13.77 -28.35 -9.89
C LYS A 310 -14.85 -28.23 -10.97
N LEU A 311 -16.10 -27.96 -10.58
CA LEU A 311 -17.18 -27.74 -11.54
C LEU A 311 -16.94 -26.47 -12.36
N ASN A 312 -16.57 -25.36 -11.71
CA ASN A 312 -16.27 -24.10 -12.37
C ASN A 312 -15.03 -24.19 -13.27
N ALA A 313 -13.99 -24.92 -12.85
CA ALA A 313 -12.80 -25.15 -13.67
C ALA A 313 -13.10 -25.96 -14.94
N ARG A 314 -14.02 -26.94 -14.86
CA ARG A 314 -14.34 -27.83 -15.99
C ARG A 314 -15.36 -27.23 -16.96
N PHE A 315 -16.38 -26.55 -16.44
CA PHE A 315 -17.54 -26.12 -17.23
C PHE A 315 -17.61 -24.60 -17.45
N GLY A 316 -16.62 -23.86 -16.94
CA GLY A 316 -16.56 -22.41 -17.03
C GLY A 316 -17.01 -21.74 -15.74
N HIS A 317 -16.57 -20.49 -15.58
CA HIS A 317 -16.86 -19.72 -14.39
C HIS A 317 -18.37 -19.45 -14.26
N ARG A 318 -18.86 -19.48 -13.02
CA ARG A 318 -20.28 -19.32 -12.65
C ARG A 318 -21.17 -20.52 -13.02
N VAL A 319 -20.65 -21.75 -13.08
CA VAL A 319 -21.51 -22.95 -13.23
C VAL A 319 -22.16 -23.35 -11.91
N ALA A 320 -21.44 -23.22 -10.80
CA ALA A 320 -21.97 -23.45 -9.46
C ALA A 320 -21.40 -22.43 -8.47
N GLY A 321 -22.23 -22.00 -7.51
CA GLY A 321 -21.82 -21.10 -6.45
C GLY A 321 -22.99 -20.62 -5.60
N PRO A 322 -22.74 -19.68 -4.66
CA PRO A 322 -23.78 -19.22 -3.73
C PRO A 322 -24.92 -18.52 -4.48
N ALA A 323 -26.17 -18.87 -4.20
CA ALA A 323 -27.36 -18.30 -4.87
C ALA A 323 -27.38 -16.76 -4.88
N ALA A 324 -26.85 -16.12 -3.84
CA ALA A 324 -26.74 -14.66 -3.74
C ALA A 324 -25.79 -14.01 -4.77
N ALA A 325 -24.91 -14.77 -5.44
CA ALA A 325 -24.08 -14.31 -6.56
C ALA A 325 -24.79 -14.48 -7.93
N TYR A 326 -25.88 -15.24 -7.97
CA TYR A 326 -26.67 -15.55 -9.16
C TYR A 326 -28.01 -14.85 -9.12
N ARG A 327 -28.02 -13.54 -9.41
CA ARG A 327 -29.23 -12.91 -9.96
C ARG A 327 -28.90 -12.43 -11.36
N LYS A 328 -29.53 -13.05 -12.36
CA LYS A 328 -29.78 -12.36 -13.62
C LYS A 328 -30.70 -11.18 -13.30
N ALA A 329 -30.28 -9.97 -13.69
CA ALA A 329 -31.24 -8.92 -13.97
C ALA A 329 -31.97 -9.34 -15.25
N SER A 330 -33.28 -9.56 -15.11
CA SER A 330 -34.22 -10.11 -16.10
C SER A 330 -34.05 -11.59 -16.44
#